data_AF-A0A3N5UXK8-F1
#
_entry.id   AF-A0A3N5UXK8-F1
#
_cell.length_a   1.000
_cell.length_b   1.000
_cell.length_c   1.000
_cell.angle_alpha   90.00
_cell.angle_beta   90.00
_cell.angle_gamma   90.00
#
_symmetry.space_group_name_H-M   'P 1'
#
loop_
_entity.id
_entity.type
_entity.pdbx_description
1 polymer ?
#
loop_
_entity_poly.entity_id
_entity_poly.type
_entity_poly.pdbx_seq_one_letter_code
_entity_poly.pdbx_strand_id
1 'polypeptide(L)'
;MTSAIMAFLHHLAAFTLTGAILYEHITFRKDLSLAEARRIQIMDIVYGVSAGFLVIVGLLRVFYFEKGAAFYAQNWFFWTKMLGFALAGLVSIYPTVRFLSWRKFLARNQVPEITDQEVARIKMILRLETLAIALIIFSAAMMARGVGMM
;
A
#
# COMPACT_ATOMS: atom_id res chain seq x y z
N MET A 1 2.09 -24.43 -13.37
CA MET A 1 3.21 -23.46 -13.18
C MET A 1 2.71 -22.01 -13.15
N THR A 2 1.85 -21.57 -14.07
CA THR A 2 1.34 -20.18 -14.14
C THR A 2 0.66 -19.69 -12.86
N SER A 3 -0.20 -20.51 -12.23
CA SER A 3 -0.85 -20.15 -10.95
C SER A 3 0.16 -19.87 -9.82
N ALA A 4 1.26 -20.66 -9.75
CA ALA A 4 2.33 -20.43 -8.78
C ALA A 4 3.11 -19.14 -9.06
N ILE A 5 3.36 -18.81 -10.34
CA ILE A 5 3.99 -17.55 -10.74
C ILE A 5 3.09 -16.36 -10.34
N MET A 6 1.79 -16.44 -10.58
CA MET A 6 0.84 -15.39 -10.19
C MET A 6 0.78 -15.21 -8.68
N ALA A 7 0.82 -16.31 -7.91
CA ALA A 7 0.95 -16.24 -6.47
C ALA A 7 2.26 -15.56 -6.07
N PHE A 8 3.41 -15.95 -6.63
CA PHE A 8 4.70 -15.32 -6.37
C PHE A 8 4.67 -13.80 -6.64
N LEU A 9 4.19 -13.39 -7.83
CA LEU A 9 4.09 -11.97 -8.20
C LEU A 9 3.20 -11.18 -7.25
N HIS A 10 2.08 -11.76 -6.82
CA HIS A 10 1.19 -11.12 -5.85
C HIS A 10 1.88 -10.92 -4.49
N HIS A 11 2.58 -11.95 -3.98
CA HIS A 11 3.30 -11.83 -2.71
C HIS A 11 4.47 -10.85 -2.82
N LEU A 12 5.24 -10.89 -3.91
CA LEU A 12 6.32 -9.94 -4.16
C LEU A 12 5.80 -8.51 -4.11
N ALA A 13 4.71 -8.22 -4.82
CA ALA A 13 4.06 -6.91 -4.80
C ALA A 13 3.60 -6.50 -3.40
N ALA A 14 2.97 -7.42 -2.65
CA ALA A 14 2.50 -7.17 -1.29
C ALA A 14 3.64 -6.86 -0.32
N PHE A 15 4.75 -7.61 -0.40
CA PHE A 15 5.92 -7.38 0.43
C PHE A 15 6.66 -6.10 0.06
N THR A 16 6.79 -5.79 -1.24
CA THR A 16 7.38 -4.51 -1.69
C THR A 16 6.55 -3.31 -1.22
N LEU A 17 5.23 -3.38 -1.37
CA LEU A 17 4.29 -2.37 -0.86
C LEU A 17 4.45 -2.19 0.65
N THR A 18 4.45 -3.28 1.41
CA THR A 18 4.57 -3.26 2.87
C THR A 18 5.92 -2.71 3.32
N GLY A 19 7.00 -3.02 2.61
CA GLY A 19 8.33 -2.47 2.89
C GLY A 19 8.39 -0.96 2.66
N ALA A 20 7.82 -0.47 1.55
CA ALA A 20 7.82 0.94 1.20
C ALA A 20 7.06 1.79 2.25
N ILE A 21 5.84 1.37 2.61
CA ILE A 21 5.01 2.11 3.57
C ILE A 21 5.59 2.09 5.00
N LEU A 22 6.19 0.97 5.42
CA LEU A 22 6.88 0.92 6.72
C LEU A 22 8.10 1.84 6.74
N TYR A 23 8.84 1.91 5.63
CA TYR A 23 9.94 2.85 5.49
C TYR A 23 9.48 4.30 5.64
N GLU A 24 8.41 4.68 4.93
CA GLU A 24 7.81 6.02 5.05
C GLU A 24 7.34 6.32 6.46
N HIS A 25 6.63 5.37 7.09
CA HIS A 25 6.11 5.51 8.45
C HIS A 25 7.23 5.79 9.48
N ILE A 26 8.36 5.09 9.36
CA ILE A 26 9.48 5.21 10.30
C ILE A 26 10.33 6.45 9.98
N THR A 27 10.50 6.80 8.71
CA THR A 27 11.42 7.86 8.26
C THR A 27 10.79 9.24 8.30
N PHE A 28 9.49 9.35 7.98
CA PHE A 28 8.82 10.64 7.81
C PHE A 28 8.72 11.43 9.13
N ARG A 29 9.26 12.65 9.12
CA ARG A 29 9.29 13.60 10.23
C ARG A 29 9.43 15.03 9.72
N LYS A 30 9.39 16.01 10.62
CA LYS A 30 9.50 17.43 10.26
C LYS A 30 10.87 17.78 9.66
N ASP A 31 11.94 17.41 10.37
CA ASP A 31 13.31 17.78 10.02
C ASP A 31 13.97 16.71 9.14
N LEU A 32 13.46 16.55 7.93
CA LEU A 32 14.04 15.64 6.94
C LEU A 32 15.32 16.23 6.35
N SER A 33 16.34 15.39 6.20
CA SER A 33 17.44 15.71 5.30
C SER A 33 16.99 15.65 3.84
N LEU A 34 17.73 16.31 2.95
CA LEU A 34 17.50 16.26 1.51
C LEU A 34 17.52 14.81 0.97
N ALA A 35 18.39 13.96 1.52
CA ALA A 35 18.49 12.56 1.15
C ALA A 35 17.23 11.77 1.57
N GLU A 36 16.71 12.01 2.77
CA GLU A 36 15.51 11.33 3.26
C GLU A 36 14.26 11.79 2.49
N ALA A 37 14.13 13.08 2.19
CA ALA A 37 13.03 13.59 1.37
C ALA A 37 13.01 12.94 -0.02
N ARG A 38 14.18 12.76 -0.66
CA ARG A 38 14.30 12.00 -1.92
C ARG A 38 13.93 10.53 -1.77
N ARG A 39 14.38 9.89 -0.70
CA ARG A 39 14.07 8.47 -0.44
C ARG A 39 12.58 8.26 -0.20
N ILE A 40 11.92 9.14 0.55
CA ILE A 40 10.47 9.12 0.75
C ILE A 40 9.75 9.23 -0.59
N GLN A 41 10.14 10.16 -1.47
CA GLN A 41 9.54 10.28 -2.80
C GLN A 41 9.71 9.01 -3.65
N ILE A 42 10.87 8.36 -3.58
CA ILE A 42 11.11 7.10 -4.29
C ILE A 42 10.26 5.97 -3.69
N MET A 43 10.20 5.87 -2.37
CA MET A 43 9.41 4.83 -1.69
C MET A 43 7.92 4.99 -1.94
N ASP A 44 7.40 6.22 -2.02
CA ASP A 44 6.00 6.48 -2.35
C ASP A 44 5.64 6.05 -3.78
N ILE A 45 6.57 6.26 -4.73
CA ILE A 45 6.43 5.72 -6.09
C ILE A 45 6.44 4.19 -6.07
N VAL A 46 7.36 3.58 -5.31
CA VAL A 46 7.45 2.12 -5.18
C VAL A 46 6.18 1.55 -4.55
N TYR A 47 5.64 2.21 -3.52
CA TYR A 47 4.37 1.89 -2.87
C TYR A 47 3.23 1.93 -3.89
N GLY A 48 3.06 3.03 -4.62
CA GLY A 48 1.98 3.21 -5.59
C GLY A 48 2.05 2.22 -6.76
N VAL A 49 3.24 1.99 -7.32
CA VAL A 49 3.44 1.00 -8.40
C VAL A 49 3.16 -0.41 -7.89
N SER A 50 3.66 -0.75 -6.70
CA SER A 50 3.42 -2.07 -6.10
C SER A 50 1.93 -2.28 -5.78
N ALA A 51 1.22 -1.23 -5.34
CA ALA A 51 -0.21 -1.27 -5.10
C ALA A 51 -1.01 -1.54 -6.37
N GLY A 52 -0.73 -0.80 -7.45
CA GLY A 52 -1.35 -1.03 -8.76
C GLY A 52 -1.08 -2.45 -9.28
N PHE A 53 0.17 -2.89 -9.22
CA PHE A 53 0.55 -4.24 -9.66
C PHE A 53 -0.11 -5.33 -8.80
N LEU A 54 -0.18 -5.16 -7.48
CA LEU A 54 -0.83 -6.07 -6.56
C LEU A 54 -2.31 -6.27 -6.88
N VAL A 55 -3.04 -5.19 -7.19
CA VAL A 55 -4.46 -5.24 -7.59
C VAL A 55 -4.61 -6.00 -8.91
N ILE A 56 -3.82 -5.65 -9.93
CA ILE A 56 -3.91 -6.30 -11.24
C ILE A 56 -3.68 -7.80 -11.11
N VAL A 57 -2.59 -8.22 -10.46
CA VAL A 57 -2.28 -9.65 -10.25
C VAL A 57 -3.31 -10.32 -9.34
N GLY A 58 -3.81 -9.61 -8.32
CA GLY A 58 -4.84 -10.12 -7.41
C GLY A 58 -6.16 -10.43 -8.12
N LEU A 59 -6.63 -9.53 -8.99
CA LEU A 59 -7.84 -9.74 -9.77
C LEU A 59 -7.64 -10.88 -10.78
N LEU A 60 -6.48 -10.95 -11.45
CA LEU A 60 -6.16 -12.07 -12.34
C LEU A 60 -6.23 -13.41 -11.60
N ARG A 61 -5.74 -13.47 -10.36
CA ARG A 61 -5.85 -14.66 -9.52
C ARG A 61 -7.30 -15.04 -9.24
N VAL A 62 -8.13 -14.07 -8.84
CA VAL A 62 -9.55 -14.29 -8.53
C VAL A 62 -10.33 -14.83 -9.74
N PHE A 63 -10.12 -14.25 -10.92
CA PHE A 63 -10.91 -14.57 -12.11
C PHE A 63 -10.38 -15.74 -12.94
N TYR A 64 -9.06 -15.95 -12.99
CA TYR A 64 -8.45 -16.87 -13.97
C TYR A 64 -7.57 -17.98 -13.38
N PHE A 65 -7.00 -17.82 -12.18
CA PHE A 65 -5.93 -18.72 -11.68
C PHE A 65 -6.22 -19.40 -10.34
N GLU A 66 -7.37 -19.14 -9.71
CA GLU A 66 -7.77 -19.73 -8.43
C GLU A 66 -9.20 -20.31 -8.46
N LYS A 67 -9.87 -20.38 -7.29
CA LYS A 67 -11.12 -21.13 -7.03
C LYS A 67 -12.37 -20.57 -7.73
N GLY A 68 -12.19 -19.61 -8.65
CA GLY A 68 -13.26 -18.90 -9.37
C GLY A 68 -13.90 -17.78 -8.55
N ALA A 69 -14.41 -16.75 -9.24
CA ALA A 69 -14.94 -15.53 -8.63
C ALA A 69 -16.06 -15.76 -7.62
N ALA A 70 -16.89 -16.79 -7.81
CA ALA A 70 -18.00 -17.14 -6.92
C ALA A 70 -17.52 -17.49 -5.49
N PHE A 71 -16.39 -18.17 -5.36
CA PHE A 71 -15.80 -18.51 -4.05
C PHE A 71 -15.39 -17.25 -3.27
N TYR A 72 -14.82 -16.25 -3.96
CA TYR A 72 -14.40 -15.00 -3.32
C TYR A 72 -15.59 -14.10 -2.99
N ALA A 73 -16.59 -14.05 -3.87
CA ALA A 73 -17.76 -13.19 -3.70
C ALA A 73 -18.59 -13.54 -2.45
N GLN A 74 -18.63 -14.82 -2.07
CA GLN A 74 -19.34 -15.31 -0.88
C GLN A 74 -18.55 -15.16 0.42
N ASN A 75 -17.32 -14.63 0.37
CA ASN A 75 -16.47 -14.54 1.55
C ASN A 75 -16.40 -13.09 2.09
N TRP A 76 -16.87 -12.85 3.31
CA TRP A 76 -16.82 -11.51 3.92
C TRP A 76 -15.39 -11.00 4.15
N PHE A 77 -14.43 -11.88 4.46
CA PHE A 77 -13.02 -11.48 4.60
C PHE A 77 -12.40 -11.07 3.27
N PHE A 78 -12.87 -11.62 2.14
CA PHE A 78 -12.49 -11.12 0.83
C PHE A 78 -12.93 -9.66 0.66
N TRP A 79 -14.20 -9.33 0.92
CA TRP A 79 -14.67 -7.96 0.81
C TRP A 79 -14.02 -7.02 1.82
N THR A 80 -13.73 -7.50 3.04
CA THR A 80 -13.02 -6.72 4.07
C THR A 80 -11.63 -6.31 3.59
N LYS A 81 -10.84 -7.24 3.02
CA LYS A 81 -9.52 -6.86 2.48
C LYS A 81 -9.63 -5.96 1.25
N MET A 82 -10.63 -6.15 0.40
CA MET A 82 -10.82 -5.32 -0.79
C MET A 82 -11.18 -3.89 -0.41
N LEU A 83 -12.11 -3.72 0.53
CA LEU A 83 -12.48 -2.41 1.07
C LEU A 83 -11.31 -1.77 1.82
N GLY A 84 -10.62 -2.53 2.67
CA GLY A 84 -9.44 -2.05 3.38
C GLY A 84 -8.34 -1.56 2.44
N PHE A 85 -8.09 -2.29 1.34
CA PHE A 85 -7.12 -1.90 0.33
C PHE A 85 -7.56 -0.64 -0.43
N ALA A 86 -8.83 -0.55 -0.82
CA ALA A 86 -9.37 0.63 -1.49
C ALA A 86 -9.31 1.88 -0.60
N LEU A 87 -9.68 1.76 0.67
CA LEU A 87 -9.60 2.86 1.64
C LEU A 87 -8.14 3.28 1.88
N ALA A 88 -7.22 2.33 2.03
CA ALA A 88 -5.79 2.62 2.15
C ALA A 88 -5.28 3.41 0.94
N GLY A 89 -5.58 2.94 -0.28
CA GLY A 89 -5.19 3.65 -1.50
C GLY A 89 -5.84 5.04 -1.65
N LEU A 90 -7.06 5.24 -1.15
CA LEU A 90 -7.72 6.56 -1.17
C LEU A 90 -7.06 7.53 -0.20
N VAL A 91 -6.74 7.10 1.03
CA VAL A 91 -6.05 7.97 1.99
C VAL A 91 -4.61 8.26 1.57
N SER A 92 -3.96 7.35 0.83
CA SER A 92 -2.60 7.53 0.31
C SER A 92 -2.48 8.63 -0.75
N ILE A 93 -3.58 9.03 -1.39
CA ILE A 93 -3.56 10.08 -2.42
C ILE A 93 -2.98 11.39 -1.85
N TYR A 94 -3.33 11.75 -0.61
CA TYR A 94 -2.83 12.97 0.01
C TYR A 94 -1.30 12.99 0.19
N PRO A 95 -0.66 12.03 0.89
CA PRO A 95 0.80 11.99 1.01
C PRO A 95 1.48 11.87 -0.36
N THR A 96 0.98 11.04 -1.28
CA THR A 96 1.55 10.90 -2.63
C THR A 96 1.60 12.23 -3.38
N VAL A 97 0.49 12.98 -3.43
CA VAL A 97 0.47 14.30 -4.07
C VAL A 97 1.45 15.27 -3.40
N ARG A 98 1.57 15.21 -2.07
CA ARG A 98 2.52 16.05 -1.33
C ARG A 98 3.97 15.68 -1.61
N PHE A 99 4.34 14.40 -1.55
CA PHE A 99 5.71 13.95 -1.84
C PHE A 99 6.10 14.22 -3.30
N LEU A 100 5.19 14.05 -4.25
CA LEU A 100 5.44 14.42 -5.65
C LEU A 100 5.66 15.92 -5.84
N SER A 101 4.94 16.76 -5.08
CA SER A 101 5.13 18.22 -5.13
C SER A 101 6.54 18.66 -4.70
N TRP A 102 7.24 17.85 -3.90
CA TRP A 102 8.61 18.12 -3.45
C TRP A 102 9.63 18.13 -4.59
N ARG A 103 9.31 17.53 -5.75
CA ARG A 103 10.21 17.45 -6.91
C ARG A 103 10.82 18.81 -7.28
N LYS A 104 10.05 19.90 -7.15
CA LYS A 104 10.51 21.27 -7.47
C LYS A 104 11.59 21.77 -6.50
N PHE A 105 11.46 21.45 -5.22
CA PHE A 105 12.42 21.83 -4.17
C PHE A 105 13.68 20.95 -4.22
N LEU A 106 13.48 19.64 -4.36
CA LEU A 106 14.56 18.66 -4.40
C LEU A 106 15.47 18.84 -5.62
N ALA A 107 14.93 19.31 -6.75
CA ALA A 107 15.70 19.69 -7.93
C ALA A 107 16.63 20.88 -7.69
N ARG A 108 16.33 21.74 -6.70
CA ARG A 108 17.14 22.89 -6.29
C ARG A 108 18.02 22.60 -5.07
N ASN A 109 18.13 21.32 -4.67
CA ASN A 109 18.80 20.89 -3.43
C ASN A 109 18.24 21.55 -2.16
N GLN A 110 16.95 21.89 -2.17
CA GLN A 110 16.26 22.46 -1.01
C GLN A 110 15.40 21.39 -0.34
N VAL A 111 15.37 21.41 0.99
CA VAL A 111 14.46 20.57 1.78
C VAL A 111 13.06 21.20 1.70
N PRO A 112 12.01 20.42 1.43
CA PRO A 112 10.64 20.92 1.42
C PRO A 112 10.25 21.38 2.83
N GLU A 113 9.62 22.56 2.94
CA GLU A 113 9.04 23.02 4.20
C GLU A 113 7.76 22.24 4.49
N ILE A 114 7.66 21.69 5.71
CA ILE A 114 6.52 20.90 6.17
C ILE A 114 6.04 21.49 7.50
N THR A 115 4.77 21.89 7.54
CA THR A 115 4.17 22.45 8.76
C THR A 115 3.91 21.35 9.80
N ASP A 116 3.85 21.69 11.09
CA ASP A 116 3.54 20.71 12.14
C ASP A 116 2.19 20.01 11.93
N GLN A 117 1.21 20.75 11.43
CA GLN A 117 -0.11 20.20 11.11
C GLN A 117 -0.04 19.18 9.95
N GLU A 118 0.75 19.48 8.92
CA GLU A 118 0.99 18.54 7.81
C GLU A 118 1.74 17.29 8.27
N VAL A 119 2.76 17.45 9.12
CA VAL A 119 3.48 16.31 9.71
C VAL A 119 2.53 15.41 10.50
N ALA A 120 1.69 16.00 11.37
CA ALA A 120 0.73 15.24 12.16
C ALA A 120 -0.27 14.47 11.27
N ARG A 121 -0.77 15.12 10.21
CA ARG A 121 -1.71 14.51 9.26
C ARG A 121 -1.09 13.35 8.49
N ILE A 122 0.08 13.54 7.89
CA ILE A 122 0.78 12.49 7.12
C ILE A 122 1.13 11.32 8.04
N LYS A 123 1.66 11.57 9.25
CA LYS A 123 1.92 10.49 10.21
C LYS A 123 0.67 9.70 10.59
N MET A 124 -0.48 10.36 10.72
CA MET A 124 -1.74 9.69 10.98
C MET A 124 -2.13 8.78 9.81
N ILE A 125 -2.05 9.29 8.58
CA ILE A 125 -2.33 8.51 7.37
C ILE A 125 -1.43 7.28 7.28
N LEU A 126 -0.11 7.44 7.42
CA LEU A 126 0.87 6.34 7.40
C LEU A 126 0.59 5.29 8.50
N ARG A 127 0.07 5.71 9.67
CA ARG A 127 -0.39 4.79 10.73
C ARG A 127 -1.63 4.01 10.31
N LEU A 128 -2.63 4.67 9.75
CA LEU A 128 -3.83 3.99 9.28
C LEU A 128 -3.53 3.03 8.13
N GLU A 129 -2.64 3.39 7.22
CA GLU A 129 -2.23 2.51 6.10
C GLU A 129 -1.50 1.28 6.63
N THR A 130 -0.58 1.45 7.58
CA THR A 130 0.11 0.33 8.22
C THR A 130 -0.88 -0.59 8.95
N LEU A 131 -1.86 -0.03 9.66
CA LEU A 131 -2.93 -0.79 10.31
C LEU A 131 -3.83 -1.50 9.28
N ALA A 132 -4.20 -0.82 8.20
CA ALA A 132 -5.01 -1.38 7.13
C ALA A 132 -4.31 -2.58 6.48
N ILE A 133 -3.01 -2.50 6.25
CA ILE A 133 -2.22 -3.62 5.72
C ILE A 133 -2.23 -4.81 6.68
N ALA A 134 -2.08 -4.59 7.99
CA ALA A 134 -2.20 -5.67 8.97
C ALA A 134 -3.58 -6.34 8.93
N LEU A 135 -4.66 -5.55 8.82
CA LEU A 135 -6.03 -6.06 8.69
C LEU A 135 -6.26 -6.81 7.37
N ILE A 136 -5.66 -6.35 6.27
CA ILE A 136 -5.68 -7.01 4.96
C ILE A 136 -4.99 -8.36 5.03
N ILE A 137 -3.81 -8.44 5.64
CA ILE A 137 -3.05 -9.69 5.84
C ILE A 137 -3.86 -10.67 6.69
N PHE A 138 -4.42 -10.21 7.81
CA PHE A 138 -5.30 -11.02 8.66
C PHE A 138 -6.50 -11.56 7.87
N SER A 139 -7.19 -10.70 7.13
CA SER A 139 -8.33 -11.08 6.31
C SER A 139 -7.97 -12.09 5.23
N ALA A 140 -6.81 -11.91 4.57
CA ALA A 140 -6.31 -12.87 3.60
C ALA A 140 -6.05 -14.26 4.22
N ALA A 141 -5.47 -14.31 5.43
CA ALA A 141 -5.24 -15.55 6.15
C ALA A 141 -6.54 -16.26 6.57
N MET A 142 -7.53 -15.51 7.05
CA MET A 142 -8.86 -16.04 7.42
C MET A 142 -9.59 -16.60 6.20
N MET A 143 -9.64 -15.85 5.11
CA MET A 143 -10.23 -16.26 3.84
C MET A 143 -9.55 -17.52 3.27
N ALA A 144 -8.22 -17.61 3.34
CA ALA A 144 -7.47 -18.77 2.83
C ALA A 144 -7.83 -20.08 3.56
N ARG A 145 -8.24 -19.99 4.83
CA ARG A 145 -8.72 -21.12 5.65
C ARG A 145 -10.22 -21.39 5.49
N GLY A 146 -10.92 -20.66 4.62
CA GLY A 146 -12.36 -20.81 4.39
C GLY A 146 -13.24 -20.19 5.47
N VAL A 147 -12.67 -19.37 6.37
CA VAL A 147 -13.47 -18.67 7.37
C VAL A 147 -14.23 -17.51 6.71
N GLY A 148 -15.48 -17.28 7.12
CA GLY A 148 -16.30 -16.18 6.63
C GLY A 148 -16.99 -16.43 5.28
N MET A 149 -17.15 -17.70 4.89
CA MET A 149 -18.09 -18.09 3.83
C MET A 149 -19.53 -17.90 4.34
N MET A 150 -20.37 -17.27 3.52
CA MET A 150 -21.81 -17.08 3.75
C MET A 150 -22.63 -17.92 2.76
#